data_AF-A0AA97I6A6-F1
#
_entry.id   AF-A0AA97I6A6-F1
#
_cell.length_a   1.000
_cell.length_b   1.000
_cell.length_c   1.000
_cell.angle_alpha   90.00
_cell.angle_beta   90.00
_cell.angle_gamma   90.00
#
_symmetry.space_group_name_H-M   'P 1'
#
loop_
_entity.id
_entity.type
_entity.pdbx_description
1 polymer ?
#
loop_
_entity_poly.entity_id
_entity_poly.type
_entity_poly.pdbx_seq_one_letter_code
_entity_poly.pdbx_strand_id
1 'polypeptide(L)'
;MLSGIPHVVVIVILWRTCKDLGHDRPIPSAETTVRREWNDAERTRAKARATAVLAGTPDRVHAELTDLAETHGACEIMLTALASDPADRLASYRLLVEQFTRWGPGKDRSRSVLRADRRGTLGRRVRG
;
A
#
# COMPACT_ATOMS: atom_id res chain seq x y z
N MET A 1 9.07 22.85 -10.78
CA MET A 1 9.37 21.42 -10.56
C MET A 1 8.90 21.02 -9.17
N LEU A 2 8.24 19.86 -9.03
CA LEU A 2 7.94 19.22 -7.74
C LEU A 2 9.23 18.57 -7.20
N SER A 3 10.23 19.41 -6.88
CA SER A 3 11.54 18.95 -6.40
C SER A 3 11.36 18.07 -5.15
N GLY A 4 11.83 16.82 -5.22
CA GLY A 4 11.78 15.86 -4.11
C GLY A 4 10.77 14.71 -4.26
N ILE A 5 9.91 14.70 -5.28
CA ILE A 5 9.01 13.57 -5.56
C ILE A 5 9.65 12.65 -6.62
N PRO A 6 9.83 11.33 -6.35
CA PRO A 6 10.38 10.41 -7.35
C PRO A 6 9.54 10.38 -8.62
N HIS A 7 10.16 10.30 -9.80
CA HIS A 7 9.47 10.38 -11.09
C HIS A 7 8.32 9.37 -11.26
N VAL A 8 8.47 8.15 -10.73
CA VAL A 8 7.41 7.12 -10.74
C VAL A 8 6.18 7.55 -9.92
N VAL A 9 6.38 8.31 -8.85
CA VAL A 9 5.32 8.83 -7.97
C VAL A 9 4.59 9.99 -8.66
N VAL A 10 5.31 10.80 -9.46
CA VAL A 10 4.72 11.95 -10.16
C VAL A 10 3.60 11.54 -11.13
N ILE A 11 3.71 10.37 -11.79
CA ILE A 11 2.68 9.86 -12.71
C ILE A 11 1.36 9.62 -11.97
N VAL A 12 1.43 8.87 -10.86
CA VAL A 12 0.28 8.51 -10.04
C VAL A 12 -0.33 9.75 -9.40
N ILE A 13 0.52 10.66 -8.90
CA ILE A 13 0.08 11.93 -8.33
C ILE A 13 -0.60 12.80 -9.38
N LEU A 14 -0.08 12.86 -10.61
CA LEU A 14 -0.70 13.65 -11.68
C LEU A 14 -2.08 13.11 -12.02
N TRP A 15 -2.20 11.81 -12.22
CA TRP A 15 -3.49 11.16 -12.46
C TRP A 15 -4.47 11.43 -11.32
N ARG A 16 -4.04 11.21 -10.06
CA ARG A 16 -4.89 11.43 -8.88
C ARG A 16 -5.31 12.88 -8.73
N THR A 17 -4.41 13.82 -9.03
CA THR A 17 -4.66 15.26 -8.98
C THR A 17 -5.67 15.69 -10.03
N CYS A 18 -5.51 15.24 -11.28
CA CYS A 18 -6.49 15.48 -12.35
C CYS A 18 -7.87 14.96 -11.94
N LYS A 19 -7.94 13.74 -11.40
CA LYS A 19 -9.19 13.13 -10.94
C LYS A 19 -9.84 13.91 -9.80
N ASP A 20 -9.06 14.35 -8.81
CA ASP A 20 -9.56 15.17 -7.69
C ASP A 20 -10.11 16.53 -8.15
N LEU A 21 -9.66 17.04 -9.31
CA LEU A 21 -10.15 18.28 -9.93
C LEU A 21 -11.30 18.05 -10.93
N GLY A 22 -11.83 16.82 -11.01
CA GLY A 22 -12.97 16.48 -11.88
C GLY A 22 -12.58 16.10 -13.32
N HIS A 23 -11.29 15.94 -13.61
CA HIS A 23 -10.82 15.47 -14.91
C HIS A 23 -10.54 13.96 -14.89
N ASP A 24 -11.54 13.16 -15.23
CA ASP A 24 -11.40 11.71 -15.31
C ASP A 24 -10.70 11.33 -16.63
N ARG A 25 -9.41 11.02 -16.53
CA ARG A 25 -8.55 10.67 -17.66
C ARG A 25 -7.72 9.42 -17.31
N PRO A 26 -7.28 8.65 -18.31
CA PRO A 26 -6.37 7.53 -18.09
C PRO A 26 -5.08 7.95 -17.36
N ILE A 27 -4.41 6.99 -16.73
CA ILE A 27 -3.09 7.21 -16.12
C ILE A 27 -2.11 7.58 -17.25
N PRO A 28 -1.46 8.76 -17.19
CA PRO A 28 -0.60 9.22 -18.26
C PRO A 28 0.69 8.39 -18.33
N SER A 29 1.34 8.41 -19.50
CA SER A 29 2.68 7.84 -19.65
C SER A 29 3.73 8.64 -18.87
N ALA A 30 4.90 8.03 -18.63
CA ALA A 30 6.04 8.72 -18.03
C ALA A 30 6.47 9.94 -18.84
N GLU A 31 6.56 9.81 -20.17
CA GLU A 31 6.95 10.90 -21.06
C GLU A 31 5.93 12.06 -20.98
N THR A 32 4.64 11.76 -21.08
CA THR A 32 3.58 12.76 -20.97
C THR A 32 3.66 13.50 -19.64
N THR A 33 3.95 12.79 -18.55
CA THR A 33 4.01 13.35 -17.20
C THR A 33 5.17 14.33 -17.03
N VAL A 34 6.36 14.00 -17.55
CA VAL A 34 7.57 14.83 -17.38
C VAL A 34 7.46 16.16 -18.13
N ARG A 35 6.79 16.17 -19.29
CA ARG A 35 6.59 17.38 -20.11
C ARG A 35 5.47 18.29 -19.58
N ARG A 36 4.73 17.87 -18.55
CA ARG A 36 3.48 18.49 -18.15
C ARG A 36 3.71 19.64 -17.16
N GLU A 37 3.15 20.81 -17.45
CA GLU A 37 3.17 21.96 -16.55
C GLU A 37 2.06 21.87 -15.49
N TRP A 38 2.38 22.23 -14.25
CA TRP A 38 1.43 22.16 -13.13
C TRP A 38 0.99 23.57 -12.71
N ASN A 39 -0.32 23.78 -12.64
CA ASN A 39 -0.91 24.98 -12.06
C ASN A 39 -0.92 24.91 -10.52
N ASP A 40 -1.31 26.00 -9.85
CA ASP A 40 -1.21 26.11 -8.39
C ASP A 40 -2.18 25.18 -7.64
N ALA A 41 -3.40 25.00 -8.17
CA ALA A 41 -4.37 24.07 -7.60
C ALA A 41 -3.83 22.63 -7.66
N GLU A 42 -3.25 22.25 -8.79
CA GLU A 42 -2.66 20.93 -8.98
C GLU A 42 -1.43 20.71 -8.09
N ARG A 43 -0.55 21.71 -7.96
CA ARG A 43 0.60 21.62 -7.03
C ARG A 43 0.15 21.44 -5.59
N THR A 44 -0.91 22.14 -5.20
CA THR A 44 -1.47 22.03 -3.84
C THR A 44 -2.00 20.61 -3.59
N ARG A 45 -2.74 20.04 -4.54
CA ARG A 45 -3.22 18.66 -4.43
C ARG A 45 -2.10 17.62 -4.53
N ALA A 46 -1.13 17.85 -5.40
CA ALA A 46 0.03 16.98 -5.56
C ALA A 46 0.79 16.81 -4.25
N LYS A 47 1.07 17.92 -3.55
CA LYS A 47 1.73 17.90 -2.24
C LYS A 47 0.93 17.11 -1.21
N ALA A 48 -0.39 17.31 -1.16
CA ALA A 48 -1.26 16.58 -0.24
C ALA A 48 -1.35 15.08 -0.55
N ARG A 49 -1.22 14.67 -1.82
CA ARG A 49 -1.26 13.26 -2.24
C ARG A 49 0.08 12.56 -2.16
N ALA A 50 1.19 13.29 -2.22
CA ALA A 50 2.53 12.71 -2.16
C ALA A 50 2.79 11.91 -0.88
N THR A 51 2.14 12.27 0.23
CA THR A 51 2.26 11.57 1.51
C THR A 51 1.46 10.26 1.57
N ALA A 52 0.56 10.03 0.62
CA ALA A 52 -0.34 8.88 0.59
C ALA A 52 0.09 7.80 -0.41
N VAL A 53 1.27 7.93 -1.03
CA VAL A 53 1.81 6.98 -2.00
C VAL A 53 3.12 6.41 -1.47
N LEU A 54 3.16 5.09 -1.28
CA LEU A 54 4.39 4.36 -0.98
C LEU A 54 5.09 4.00 -2.29
N ALA A 55 6.36 4.37 -2.40
CA ALA A 55 7.19 4.05 -3.56
C ALA A 55 8.67 4.05 -3.19
N GLY A 56 9.45 3.16 -3.82
CA GLY A 56 10.87 3.04 -3.56
C GLY A 56 11.41 1.70 -4.03
N THR A 57 12.53 1.27 -3.44
CA THR A 57 13.06 -0.08 -3.65
C THR A 57 12.13 -1.14 -3.02
N PRO A 58 12.17 -2.39 -3.48
CA PRO A 58 11.34 -3.46 -2.93
C PRO A 58 11.52 -3.62 -1.40
N ASP A 59 12.76 -3.58 -0.90
CA ASP A 59 13.04 -3.73 0.54
C ASP A 59 12.43 -2.59 1.36
N ARG A 60 12.51 -1.36 0.85
CA ARG A 60 11.94 -0.17 1.51
C ARG A 60 10.42 -0.25 1.57
N VAL A 61 9.79 -0.58 0.45
CA VAL A 61 8.32 -0.69 0.40
C VAL A 61 7.85 -1.84 1.28
N HIS A 62 8.55 -2.98 1.30
CA HIS A 62 8.25 -4.08 2.21
C HIS A 62 8.31 -3.66 3.68
N ALA A 63 9.36 -2.93 4.08
CA ALA A 63 9.50 -2.43 5.45
C ALA A 63 8.38 -1.46 5.84
N GLU A 64 8.08 -0.48 4.98
CA GLU A 64 7.01 0.50 5.22
C GLU A 64 5.62 -0.16 5.28
N LEU A 65 5.35 -1.16 4.44
CA LEU A 65 4.11 -1.94 4.50
C LEU A 65 4.01 -2.77 5.79
N THR A 66 5.11 -3.38 6.22
CA THR A 66 5.14 -4.18 7.45
C THR A 66 4.87 -3.30 8.67
N ASP A 67 5.53 -2.15 8.75
CA ASP A 67 5.32 -1.17 9.82
C ASP A 67 3.87 -0.65 9.85
N LEU A 68 3.29 -0.40 8.67
CA LEU A 68 1.89 0.01 8.56
C LEU A 68 0.93 -1.09 9.07
N ALA A 69 1.16 -2.35 8.69
CA ALA A 69 0.37 -3.47 9.20
C ALA A 69 0.46 -3.58 10.71
N GLU A 70 1.67 -3.50 11.27
CA GLU A 70 1.90 -3.60 12.71
C GLU A 70 1.26 -2.46 13.48
N THR A 71 1.45 -1.22 13.02
CA THR A 71 0.88 0.00 13.61
C THR A 71 -0.65 -0.06 13.69
N HIS A 72 -1.29 -0.62 12.67
CA HIS A 72 -2.75 -0.75 12.61
C HIS A 72 -3.29 -2.10 13.10
N GLY A 73 -2.42 -3.01 13.56
CA GLY A 73 -2.80 -4.37 13.96
C GLY A 73 -3.43 -5.19 12.83
N ALA A 74 -3.13 -4.86 11.58
CA ALA A 74 -3.66 -5.55 10.41
C ALA A 74 -2.91 -6.86 10.15
N CYS A 75 -3.66 -7.93 9.85
CA CYS A 75 -3.10 -9.23 9.48
C CYS A 75 -2.88 -9.36 7.97
N GLU A 76 -3.45 -8.45 7.18
CA GLU A 76 -3.41 -8.46 5.72
C GLU A 76 -3.40 -7.01 5.20
N ILE A 77 -2.70 -6.78 4.10
CA ILE A 77 -2.73 -5.51 3.36
C ILE A 77 -3.14 -5.82 1.92
N MET A 78 -4.18 -5.12 1.46
CA MET A 78 -4.55 -5.13 0.04
C MET A 78 -3.79 -4.05 -0.70
N LEU A 79 -3.05 -4.43 -1.74
CA LEU A 79 -2.22 -3.53 -2.53
C LEU A 79 -2.86 -3.18 -3.87
N THR A 80 -2.63 -1.96 -4.34
CA THR A 80 -2.94 -1.55 -5.71
C THR A 80 -1.76 -0.79 -6.29
N ALA A 81 -1.06 -1.40 -7.24
CA ALA A 81 0.00 -0.75 -7.99
C ALA A 81 -0.61 0.04 -9.17
N LEU A 82 -0.49 1.37 -9.09
CA LEU A 82 -0.94 2.29 -10.13
C LEU A 82 0.21 2.51 -11.13
N ALA A 83 0.04 1.99 -12.34
CA ALA A 83 0.98 2.15 -13.44
C ALA A 83 0.21 2.38 -14.75
N SER A 84 0.84 3.10 -15.69
CA SER A 84 0.27 3.30 -17.04
C SER A 84 0.33 2.01 -17.85
N ASP A 85 1.43 1.26 -17.75
CA ASP A 85 1.61 -0.04 -18.40
C ASP A 85 1.20 -1.20 -17.46
N PRO A 86 0.33 -2.13 -17.91
CA PRO A 86 0.03 -3.36 -17.19
C PRO A 86 1.26 -4.23 -16.84
N ALA A 87 2.30 -4.22 -17.67
CA ALA A 87 3.54 -4.97 -17.44
C ALA A 87 4.32 -4.43 -16.23
N ASP A 88 4.41 -3.09 -16.09
CA ASP A 88 5.04 -2.44 -14.94
C ASP A 88 4.29 -2.73 -13.65
N ARG A 89 2.95 -2.77 -13.71
CA ARG A 89 2.11 -3.17 -12.58
C ARG A 89 2.42 -4.60 -12.14
N LEU A 90 2.53 -5.53 -13.09
CA LEU A 90 2.86 -6.92 -12.79
C LEU A 90 4.28 -7.09 -12.23
N ALA A 91 5.26 -6.38 -12.81
CA ALA A 91 6.63 -6.37 -12.32
C ALA A 91 6.71 -5.87 -10.87
N SER A 92 5.98 -4.80 -10.54
CA SER A 92 5.90 -4.25 -9.19
C SER A 92 5.39 -5.28 -8.17
N TYR A 93 4.33 -6.02 -8.51
CA TYR A 93 3.83 -7.09 -7.64
C TYR A 93 4.84 -8.24 -7.48
N ARG A 94 5.52 -8.65 -8.55
CA ARG A 94 6.55 -9.71 -8.49
C ARG A 94 7.67 -9.33 -7.52
N LEU A 95 8.19 -8.11 -7.63
CA LEU A 95 9.23 -7.60 -6.74
C LEU A 95 8.80 -7.63 -5.26
N LEU A 96 7.55 -7.27 -4.96
CA LEU A 96 7.04 -7.31 -3.58
C LEU A 96 6.82 -8.74 -3.09
N VAL A 97 6.28 -9.63 -3.92
CA VAL A 97 6.09 -11.04 -3.57
C VAL A 97 7.44 -11.69 -3.23
N GLU A 98 8.50 -11.39 -3.97
CA GLU A 98 9.85 -11.89 -3.67
C GLU A 98 10.31 -11.47 -2.26
N GLN A 99 10.01 -10.25 -1.83
CA GLN A 99 10.34 -9.77 -0.48
C GLN A 99 9.56 -10.52 0.60
N PHE A 100 8.24 -10.65 0.42
CA PHE A 100 7.37 -11.37 1.36
C PHE A 100 7.57 -12.89 1.36
N THR A 101 8.23 -13.47 0.35
CA THR A 101 8.53 -14.92 0.30
C THR A 101 9.89 -15.22 0.93
N ARG A 102 10.86 -14.31 0.79
CA ARG A 102 12.16 -14.39 1.48
C ARG A 102 11.99 -14.22 3.00
N TRP A 103 11.01 -13.41 3.40
CA TRP A 103 10.49 -13.40 4.76
C TRP A 103 9.59 -14.64 4.93
N GLY A 104 9.96 -15.60 5.78
CA GLY A 104 9.16 -16.81 5.98
C GLY A 104 7.71 -16.49 6.36
N PRO A 105 6.74 -17.42 6.15
CA PRO A 105 5.32 -17.16 6.37
C PRO A 105 5.13 -16.52 7.74
N GLY A 106 4.63 -15.28 7.75
CA GLY A 106 4.46 -14.48 8.96
C GLY A 106 3.84 -15.35 10.04
N LYS A 107 4.44 -15.36 11.24
CA LYS A 107 3.99 -16.20 12.36
C LYS A 107 2.47 -16.16 12.40
N ASP A 108 1.81 -17.28 12.11
CA ASP A 108 0.37 -17.40 12.17
C ASP A 108 -0.09 -17.08 13.61
N ARG A 109 -0.42 -15.80 13.86
CA ARG A 109 -0.91 -15.31 15.15
C ARG A 109 -2.37 -15.71 15.37
N SER A 110 -3.06 -16.19 14.33
CA SER A 110 -4.44 -16.70 14.38
C SER A 110 -4.53 -17.99 15.20
N ARG A 111 -3.46 -18.80 15.22
CA ARG A 111 -3.40 -20.05 16.00
C ARG A 111 -3.22 -19.85 17.50
N SER A 112 -2.78 -18.69 17.98
CA SER A 112 -2.60 -18.47 19.43
C SER A 112 -3.92 -18.13 20.14
N VAL A 113 -4.88 -17.51 19.45
CA VAL A 113 -6.19 -17.16 20.01
C VAL A 113 -7.07 -18.39 20.23
N LEU A 114 -6.96 -19.42 19.37
CA LEU A 114 -7.78 -20.64 19.46
C LEU A 114 -7.30 -21.68 20.50
N ARG A 115 -6.21 -21.42 21.23
CA ARG A 115 -5.70 -22.33 22.28
C ARG A 115 -6.07 -21.94 23.71
N ALA A 116 -6.71 -20.78 23.92
CA ALA A 116 -6.98 -20.28 25.27
C ALA A 116 -8.30 -20.77 25.90
N ASP A 117 -9.19 -21.42 25.16
CA ASP A 117 -10.51 -21.86 25.68
C ASP A 117 -10.71 -23.38 25.66
N ARG A 118 -9.78 -24.12 26.25
CA ARG A 118 -9.98 -25.54 26.63
C ARG A 118 -9.80 -25.78 28.13
N ARG A 119 -10.10 -24.78 28.97
CA ARG A 119 -10.34 -25.03 30.40
C ARG A 119 -11.81 -25.44 30.57
N GLY A 120 -12.02 -26.74 30.58
CA GLY A 120 -13.32 -27.39 30.68
C GLY A 120 -14.18 -26.83 31.80
N THR A 121 -15.37 -26.38 31.41
CA THR A 121 -16.53 -26.28 32.29
C THR A 121 -17.08 -27.68 32.55
N LEU A 122 -16.68 -28.29 33.66
CA LEU A 122 -17.45 -29.38 34.28
C LEU A 122 -17.63 -29.10 35.78
N GLY A 123 -18.42 -28.07 36.08
CA GLY A 123 -18.91 -27.79 37.42
C GLY A 123 -20.30 -28.38 37.61
N ARG A 124 -20.36 -29.68 37.90
CA ARG A 124 -21.56 -30.43 38.30
C ARG A 124 -22.21 -29.75 39.52
N ARG A 125 -23.44 -29.24 39.37
CA ARG A 125 -24.27 -28.77 40.48
C ARG A 125 -25.32 -29.84 40.80
N VAL A 126 -25.06 -30.63 41.85
CA VAL A 126 -26.09 -31.41 42.57
C VAL A 126 -25.74 -31.36 44.06
N ARG A 127 -26.54 -30.65 44.83
CA ARG A 127 -26.90 -30.91 46.23
C ARG A 127 -27.92 -29.86 46.68
N GLY A 128 -29.00 -30.33 47.30
CA GLY A 128 -30.09 -29.55 47.87
C GLY A 128 -31.42 -30.11 47.42
#